data_AF-A0AAD7SHJ7-F1
#
_entry.id   AF-A0AAD7SHJ7-F1
#
_cell.length_a   1.000
_cell.length_b   1.000
_cell.length_c   1.000
_cell.angle_alpha   90.00
_cell.angle_beta   90.00
_cell.angle_gamma   90.00
#
_symmetry.space_group_name_H-M   'P 1'
#
loop_
_entity.id
_entity.type
_entity.pdbx_description
1 polymer ?
#
loop_
_entity_poly.entity_id
_entity_poly.type
_entity_poly.pdbx_seq_one_letter_code
_entity_poly.pdbx_strand_id
1 'polypeptide(L)'
;MRNPKRKTDRGVSREVLILAAGEVERGRSIRGAAKSYSICHVTLNRFISLSRKLKEAGSLETPTVGYKSPRQVFSKEQEKDLRLHLQTASAMYYGLSPREVRKLAFQCAVQFNCNQARPLRPESFAPHTRAALTAGLESGATSQQVCPGPPPPMRTT
;
A
#
# COMPACT_ATOMS: atom_id res chain seq x y z
N MET A 1 -23.54 10.68 2.85
CA MET A 1 -22.45 9.81 3.38
C MET A 1 -22.80 9.36 4.79
N ARG A 2 -22.61 8.07 5.13
CA ARG A 2 -22.85 7.56 6.49
C ARG A 2 -21.57 7.71 7.30
N ASN A 3 -21.59 8.49 8.38
CA ASN A 3 -20.46 8.64 9.30
C ASN A 3 -20.76 7.88 10.60
N PRO A 4 -20.59 6.54 10.64
CA PRO A 4 -20.96 5.74 11.81
C PRO A 4 -20.04 6.07 12.98
N LYS A 5 -20.63 6.54 14.09
CA LYS A 5 -19.90 6.73 15.35
C LYS A 5 -19.46 5.36 15.86
N ARG A 6 -18.20 5.25 16.32
CA ARG A 6 -17.68 3.99 16.88
C ARG A 6 -18.47 3.63 18.14
N LYS A 7 -18.72 2.33 18.31
CA LYS A 7 -19.38 1.80 19.52
C LYS A 7 -18.42 1.60 20.69
N THR A 8 -17.12 1.70 20.45
CA THR A 8 -16.07 1.37 21.43
C THR A 8 -14.97 2.41 21.43
N ASP A 9 -14.50 2.78 22.62
CA ASP A 9 -13.34 3.67 22.83
C ASP A 9 -12.01 2.92 22.88
N ARG A 10 -11.97 1.70 22.31
CA ARG A 10 -10.76 0.88 22.27
C ARG A 10 -9.75 1.46 21.29
N GLY A 11 -8.53 1.68 21.79
CA GLY A 11 -7.39 2.16 21.02
C GLY A 11 -6.76 3.39 21.65
N VAL A 12 -5.55 3.71 21.22
CA VAL A 12 -4.83 4.89 21.68
C VAL A 12 -4.84 5.90 20.55
N SER A 13 -5.15 7.16 20.85
CA SER A 13 -5.10 8.21 19.84
C SER A 13 -3.66 8.46 19.40
N ARG A 14 -3.50 8.84 18.13
CA ARG A 14 -2.19 9.10 17.55
C ARG A 14 -1.45 10.25 18.27
N GLU A 15 -2.19 11.28 18.66
CA GLU A 15 -1.67 12.45 19.37
C GLU A 15 -1.04 12.05 20.72
N VAL A 16 -1.73 11.21 21.49
CA VAL A 16 -1.25 10.72 22.78
C VAL A 16 0.05 9.91 22.62
N LEU A 17 0.17 9.12 21.56
CA LEU A 17 1.42 8.39 21.26
C LEU A 17 2.58 9.31 20.90
N ILE A 18 2.33 10.40 20.16
CA ILE A 18 3.35 11.39 19.80
C ILE A 18 3.87 12.09 21.06
N LEU A 19 2.97 12.54 21.94
CA LEU A 19 3.32 13.20 23.19
C LEU A 19 4.13 12.28 24.10
N ALA A 20 3.67 11.04 24.28
CA ALA A 20 4.36 10.03 25.08
C ALA A 20 5.74 9.68 24.52
N ALA A 21 5.90 9.59 23.19
CA ALA A 21 7.19 9.35 22.56
C ALA A 21 8.16 10.53 22.80
N GLY A 22 7.67 11.76 22.71
CA GLY A 22 8.46 12.95 23.02
C GLY A 22 8.94 13.00 24.47
N GLU A 23 8.19 12.45 25.43
CA GLU A 23 8.65 12.32 26.81
C GLU A 23 9.80 11.34 26.98
N VAL A 24 9.78 10.26 26.21
CA VAL A 24 10.87 9.27 26.20
C VAL A 24 12.11 9.84 25.52
N GLU A 25 11.95 10.62 24.44
CA GLU A 25 13.05 11.36 23.81
C GLU A 25 13.67 12.39 24.77
N ARG A 26 12.87 12.98 25.68
CA ARG A 26 13.34 13.83 26.79
C ARG A 26 14.06 13.07 27.92
N GLY A 27 14.16 11.74 27.84
CA GLY A 27 14.91 10.92 28.82
C GLY A 27 14.06 10.22 29.89
N ARG A 28 12.71 10.27 29.83
CA ARG A 28 11.89 9.43 30.71
C ARG A 28 11.95 7.96 30.29
N SER A 29 11.80 7.05 31.26
CA SER A 29 11.69 5.62 30.96
C SER A 29 10.42 5.31 30.18
N ILE A 30 10.49 4.32 29.27
CA ILE A 30 9.34 3.90 28.45
C ILE A 30 8.15 3.49 29.33
N ARG A 31 8.40 2.76 30.42
CA ARG A 31 7.34 2.35 31.37
C ARG A 31 6.76 3.54 32.13
N GLY A 32 7.58 4.51 32.51
CA GLY A 32 7.14 5.72 33.21
C GLY A 32 6.24 6.59 32.33
N ALA A 33 6.68 6.87 31.10
CA ALA A 33 5.87 7.59 30.11
C ALA A 33 4.59 6.82 29.73
N ALA A 34 4.67 5.50 29.54
CA ALA A 34 3.48 4.72 29.25
C ALA A 34 2.43 4.81 30.38
N LYS A 35 2.86 4.82 31.64
CA LYS A 35 1.98 4.94 32.81
C LYS A 35 1.32 6.32 32.91
N SER A 36 2.04 7.42 32.63
CA SER A 36 1.47 8.77 32.68
C SER A 36 0.35 8.99 31.66
N TYR A 37 0.47 8.40 30.46
CA TYR A 37 -0.53 8.51 29.41
C TYR A 37 -1.53 7.34 29.36
N SER A 38 -1.51 6.43 30.34
CA SER A 38 -2.38 5.24 30.39
C SER A 38 -2.30 4.37 29.11
N ILE A 39 -1.09 4.23 28.57
CA ILE A 39 -0.77 3.43 27.38
C ILE A 39 -0.07 2.14 27.83
N CYS A 40 -0.25 1.05 27.11
CA CYS A 40 0.60 -0.13 27.30
C CYS A 40 2.03 0.16 26.82
N HIS A 41 3.04 -0.08 27.66
CA HIS A 41 4.46 0.11 27.33
C HIS A 41 4.89 -0.61 26.04
N VAL A 42 4.27 -1.75 25.69
CA VAL A 42 4.53 -2.46 24.43
C VAL A 42 4.09 -1.64 23.22
N THR A 43 2.93 -0.98 23.30
CA THR A 43 2.41 -0.11 22.24
C THR A 43 3.32 1.09 22.04
N LEU A 44 3.76 1.71 23.13
CA LEU A 44 4.69 2.85 23.08
C LEU A 44 6.05 2.42 22.51
N ASN A 45 6.60 1.28 22.96
CA ASN A 45 7.88 0.77 22.46
C ASN A 45 7.82 0.42 20.96
N ARG A 46 6.72 -0.20 20.51
CA ARG A 46 6.45 -0.44 19.09
C ARG A 46 6.43 0.87 18.30
N PHE A 47 5.77 1.91 18.82
CA PHE A 47 5.71 3.22 18.18
C PHE A 47 7.10 3.88 18.05
N ILE A 48 7.90 3.84 19.11
CA ILE A 48 9.26 4.41 19.12
C ILE A 48 10.16 3.67 18.13
N SER A 49 10.16 2.34 18.15
CA SER A 49 10.96 1.52 17.22
C SER A 49 10.56 1.74 15.76
N LEU A 50 9.27 1.93 15.46
CA LEU A 50 8.80 2.32 14.13
C LEU A 50 9.23 3.74 13.75
N SER A 51 9.13 4.69 14.69
CA SER A 51 9.53 6.09 14.48
C SER A 51 11.01 6.18 14.14
N ARG A 52 11.86 5.42 14.85
CA ARG A 52 13.29 5.35 14.57
C ARG A 52 13.57 4.81 13.16
N LYS A 53 12.92 3.71 12.76
CA LYS A 53 13.06 3.14 11.41
C LYS A 53 12.65 4.10 10.29
N LEU A 54 11.61 4.90 10.52
CA LEU A 54 11.16 5.90 9.54
C LEU A 54 12.13 7.08 9.44
N LYS A 55 12.66 7.54 10.58
CA LYS A 55 13.72 8.56 10.63
C LYS A 55 14.99 8.08 9.90
N GLU A 56 15.40 6.82 10.11
CA GLU A 56 16.52 6.20 9.41
C GLU A 56 16.29 6.11 7.89
N ALA A 57 15.05 5.87 7.46
CA ALA A 57 14.66 5.85 6.04
C ALA A 57 14.47 7.26 5.44
N GLY A 58 14.75 8.35 6.17
CA GLY A 58 14.59 9.72 5.71
C GLY A 58 13.14 10.20 5.61
N SER A 59 12.18 9.44 6.15
CA SER A 59 10.78 9.84 6.15
C SER A 59 10.46 10.70 7.36
N LEU A 60 9.93 11.90 7.12
CA LEU A 60 9.38 12.78 8.16
C LEU A 60 7.97 12.36 8.60
N GLU A 61 7.40 11.32 7.98
CA GLU A 61 6.07 10.86 8.36
C GLU A 61 6.08 10.18 9.73
N THR A 62 5.13 10.58 10.55
CA THR A 62 4.79 9.90 11.79
C THR A 62 4.27 8.49 11.49
N PRO A 63 4.70 7.46 12.25
CA PRO A 63 4.32 6.09 11.94
C PRO A 63 2.82 5.87 12.05
N THR A 64 2.28 5.18 11.05
CA THR A 64 0.89 4.73 11.07
C THR A 64 0.72 3.65 12.14
N VAL A 65 -0.16 3.92 13.10
CA VAL A 65 -0.50 3.00 14.18
C VAL A 65 -1.79 2.25 13.86
N GLY A 66 -1.79 0.94 14.07
CA GLY A 66 -2.93 0.06 13.77
C GLY A 66 -2.54 -1.15 12.92
N TYR A 67 -3.55 -1.77 12.32
CA TYR A 67 -3.37 -2.85 11.37
C TYR A 67 -2.88 -2.26 10.05
N LYS A 68 -1.62 -2.52 9.71
CA LYS A 68 -1.19 -2.41 8.30
C LYS A 68 -2.04 -3.41 7.55
N SER A 69 -2.77 -2.98 6.53
CA SER A 69 -3.56 -3.87 5.68
C SER A 69 -2.59 -4.82 4.95
N PRO A 70 -2.43 -6.09 5.37
CA PRO A 70 -1.57 -7.01 4.62
C PRO A 70 -2.22 -7.41 3.29
N ARG A 71 -3.48 -6.99 3.07
CA ARG A 71 -4.28 -7.21 1.88
C ARG A 71 -4.34 -5.97 0.98
N GLN A 72 -3.51 -4.96 1.24
CA GLN A 72 -3.44 -3.80 0.35
C GLN A 72 -2.81 -4.24 -0.97
N VAL A 73 -3.60 -4.19 -2.04
CA VAL A 73 -3.19 -4.67 -3.37
C VAL A 73 -2.52 -3.54 -4.17
N PHE A 74 -3.01 -2.32 -4.04
CA PHE A 74 -2.52 -1.16 -4.77
C PHE A 74 -1.74 -0.20 -3.88
N SER A 75 -0.74 0.46 -4.46
CA SER A 75 -0.08 1.59 -3.81
C SER A 75 -1.05 2.77 -3.66
N LYS A 76 -0.74 3.71 -2.75
CA LYS A 76 -1.57 4.92 -2.57
C LYS A 76 -1.72 5.73 -3.85
N GLU A 77 -0.72 5.70 -4.73
CA GLU A 77 -0.71 6.41 -6.02
C GLU A 77 -1.61 5.69 -7.02
N GLN A 78 -1.45 4.38 -7.16
CA GLN A 78 -2.32 3.56 -8.03
C GLN A 78 -3.80 3.64 -7.64
N GLU A 79 -4.10 3.69 -6.34
CA GLU A 79 -5.48 3.88 -5.86
C GLU A 79 -6.06 5.26 -6.23
N LYS A 80 -5.22 6.30 -6.30
CA LYS A 80 -5.65 7.64 -6.73
C LYS A 80 -5.99 7.63 -8.21
N ASP A 81 -5.13 7.03 -9.04
CA ASP A 81 -5.34 6.99 -10.49
C ASP A 81 -6.59 6.17 -10.84
N LEU A 82 -6.78 5.02 -10.19
CA LEU A 82 -7.96 4.18 -10.37
C LEU A 82 -9.23 4.91 -9.90
N ARG A 83 -9.17 5.66 -8.80
CA ARG A 83 -10.28 6.49 -8.33
C ARG A 83 -10.65 7.59 -9.32
N LEU A 84 -9.66 8.31 -9.83
CA LEU A 84 -9.87 9.37 -10.83
C LEU A 84 -10.53 8.79 -12.08
N HIS A 85 -10.03 7.65 -12.56
CA HIS A 85 -10.62 6.97 -13.71
C HIS A 85 -12.09 6.59 -13.47
N LEU A 86 -12.41 6.03 -12.30
CA LEU A 86 -13.80 5.69 -11.94
C LEU A 86 -14.70 6.93 -11.85
N GLN A 87 -14.20 8.04 -11.33
CA GLN A 87 -14.94 9.30 -11.27
C GLN A 87 -15.23 9.84 -12.67
N THR A 88 -14.22 9.88 -13.55
CA THR A 88 -14.40 10.32 -14.94
C THR A 88 -15.36 9.40 -15.69
N ALA A 89 -15.24 8.07 -15.52
CA ALA A 89 -16.15 7.12 -16.13
C ALA A 89 -17.60 7.28 -15.63
N SER A 90 -17.79 7.58 -14.35
CA SER A 90 -19.12 7.85 -13.77
C SER A 90 -19.73 9.17 -14.23
N ALA A 91 -18.90 10.15 -14.60
CA ALA A 91 -19.35 11.41 -15.15
C ALA A 91 -19.72 11.30 -16.63
N MET A 92 -19.02 10.45 -17.39
CA MET A 92 -19.24 10.26 -18.83
C MET A 92 -20.33 9.23 -19.17
N TYR A 93 -20.53 8.20 -18.34
CA TYR A 93 -21.46 7.10 -18.58
C TYR A 93 -22.39 6.87 -17.38
N TYR A 94 -23.41 6.01 -17.51
CA TYR A 94 -24.40 5.66 -16.46
C TYR A 94 -23.84 4.96 -15.19
N GLY A 95 -22.55 5.14 -14.88
CA GLY A 95 -21.87 4.55 -13.74
C GLY A 95 -21.46 3.10 -14.00
N LEU A 96 -20.24 2.75 -13.60
CA LEU A 96 -19.78 1.37 -13.63
C LEU A 96 -20.44 0.59 -12.49
N SER A 97 -20.99 -0.59 -12.80
CA SER A 97 -21.51 -1.48 -11.76
C SER A 97 -20.38 -1.99 -10.86
N PRO A 98 -20.65 -2.36 -9.59
CA PRO A 98 -19.64 -2.93 -8.70
C PRO A 98 -18.98 -4.22 -9.23
N ARG A 99 -19.60 -4.90 -10.21
CA ARG A 99 -19.01 -6.05 -10.90
C ARG A 99 -17.95 -5.61 -11.91
N GLU A 100 -18.23 -4.58 -12.70
CA GLU A 100 -17.29 -4.04 -13.69
C GLU A 100 -16.10 -3.36 -13.02
N VAL A 101 -16.33 -2.60 -11.95
CA VAL A 101 -15.26 -1.99 -11.16
C VAL A 101 -14.28 -3.05 -10.63
N ARG A 102 -14.77 -4.23 -10.21
CA ARG A 102 -13.91 -5.34 -9.78
C ARG A 102 -13.13 -5.96 -10.93
N LYS A 103 -13.72 -6.08 -12.12
CA LYS A 103 -13.01 -6.57 -13.33
C LYS A 103 -11.91 -5.60 -13.74
N LEU A 104 -12.20 -4.30 -13.76
CA LEU A 104 -11.23 -3.24 -14.04
C LEU A 104 -10.08 -3.29 -13.03
N ALA A 105 -10.39 -3.32 -11.73
CA ALA A 105 -9.37 -3.41 -10.69
C ALA A 105 -8.51 -4.67 -10.85
N PHE A 106 -9.11 -5.82 -11.19
CA PHE A 106 -8.34 -7.03 -11.46
C PHE A 106 -7.38 -6.86 -12.64
N GLN A 107 -7.84 -6.27 -13.75
CA GLN A 107 -6.99 -5.99 -14.91
C GLN A 107 -5.84 -5.04 -14.57
N CYS A 108 -6.11 -3.96 -13.84
CA CYS A 108 -5.06 -3.05 -13.35
C CYS A 108 -4.06 -3.80 -12.46
N ALA A 109 -4.52 -4.66 -11.54
CA ALA A 109 -3.62 -5.43 -10.68
C ALA A 109 -2.72 -6.39 -11.45
N VAL A 110 -3.23 -7.01 -12.53
CA VAL A 110 -2.41 -7.83 -13.46
C VAL A 110 -1.36 -6.96 -14.15
N GLN A 111 -1.74 -5.81 -14.70
CA GLN A 111 -0.81 -4.91 -15.39
C GLN A 111 0.29 -4.36 -14.49
N PHE A 112 -0.04 -4.04 -13.23
CA PHE A 112 0.92 -3.55 -12.25
C PHE A 112 1.69 -4.66 -11.52
N ASN A 113 1.50 -5.94 -11.88
CA ASN A 113 2.11 -7.10 -11.22
C ASN A 113 1.92 -7.10 -9.69
N CYS A 114 0.78 -6.59 -9.20
CA CYS A 114 0.51 -6.53 -7.77
C CYS A 114 0.19 -7.93 -7.24
N ASN A 115 0.80 -8.33 -6.12
CA ASN A 115 0.55 -9.61 -5.47
C ASN A 115 -0.95 -9.79 -5.16
N GLN A 116 -1.62 -10.64 -5.95
CA GLN A 116 -3.05 -10.83 -5.85
C GLN A 116 -3.37 -11.69 -4.63
N ALA A 117 -3.99 -11.08 -3.61
CA ALA A 117 -4.49 -11.82 -2.46
C ALA A 117 -5.71 -12.68 -2.89
N ARG A 118 -5.46 -13.97 -3.14
CA ARG A 118 -6.40 -15.07 -3.48
C ARG A 118 -7.45 -14.72 -4.56
N PRO A 119 -7.42 -15.35 -5.74
CA PRO A 119 -8.43 -15.11 -6.77
C PRO A 119 -9.83 -15.34 -6.20
N LEU A 120 -10.75 -14.39 -6.45
CA LEU A 120 -12.17 -14.58 -6.22
C LEU A 120 -12.57 -15.87 -6.95
N ARG A 121 -13.22 -16.80 -6.23
CA ARG A 121 -13.58 -18.13 -6.74
C ARG A 121 -14.10 -18.03 -8.18
N PRO A 122 -13.59 -18.84 -9.12
CA PRO A 122 -13.96 -18.79 -10.52
C PRO A 122 -15.31 -19.45 -10.73
N GLU A 123 -16.38 -18.90 -10.17
CA GLU A 123 -17.75 -19.45 -10.30
C GLU A 123 -18.68 -18.48 -11.03
N SER A 124 -18.14 -17.64 -11.92
CA SER A 124 -18.95 -16.80 -12.80
C SER A 124 -18.31 -16.46 -14.15
N PHE A 125 -17.26 -17.17 -14.56
CA PHE A 125 -16.74 -17.07 -15.91
C PHE A 125 -17.33 -18.22 -16.72
N ALA A 126 -18.32 -17.90 -17.55
CA ALA A 126 -18.90 -18.86 -18.48
C ALA A 126 -17.80 -19.52 -19.34
N PRO A 127 -17.91 -20.82 -19.66
CA PRO A 127 -16.81 -21.65 -20.19
C PRO A 127 -16.33 -21.30 -21.61
N HIS A 128 -16.85 -20.28 -22.28
CA HIS A 128 -16.59 -20.03 -23.71
C HIS A 128 -15.42 -19.07 -24.01
N THR A 129 -14.87 -18.34 -23.03
CA THR A 129 -13.78 -17.37 -23.30
C THR A 129 -12.37 -17.89 -22.98
N ARG A 130 -12.21 -19.20 -22.73
CA ARG A 130 -10.90 -19.79 -22.40
C ARG A 130 -10.08 -20.20 -23.63
N ALA A 131 -10.67 -20.20 -24.82
CA ALA A 131 -10.03 -20.64 -26.05
C ALA A 131 -9.22 -19.55 -26.80
N ALA A 132 -9.39 -18.26 -26.47
CA ALA A 132 -8.82 -17.16 -27.26
C ALA A 132 -7.44 -16.66 -26.79
N LEU A 133 -6.95 -17.07 -25.61
CA LEU A 133 -5.72 -16.51 -25.00
C LEU A 133 -4.49 -17.42 -25.09
N THR A 134 -4.61 -18.62 -25.67
CA THR A 134 -3.49 -19.57 -25.83
C THR A 134 -2.96 -19.68 -27.26
N ALA A 135 -3.45 -18.89 -28.21
CA ALA A 135 -3.10 -19.01 -29.63
C ALA A 135 -2.18 -17.88 -30.17
N GLY A 136 -1.33 -17.28 -29.33
CA GLY A 136 -0.51 -16.13 -29.74
C GLY A 136 0.92 -16.10 -29.20
N LEU A 137 1.48 -17.24 -28.78
CA LEU A 137 2.84 -17.28 -28.21
C LEU A 137 3.77 -18.25 -28.96
N GLU A 138 3.71 -18.28 -30.29
CA GLU A 138 4.70 -18.97 -31.12
C GLU A 138 4.97 -18.16 -32.41
N SER A 139 5.79 -17.11 -32.31
CA SER A 139 6.70 -16.66 -33.40
C SER A 139 7.40 -15.37 -32.98
N GLY A 140 8.70 -15.46 -32.67
CA GLY A 140 9.48 -14.28 -32.29
C GLY A 140 10.86 -14.65 -31.78
N ALA A 141 11.66 -15.25 -32.65
CA ALA A 141 13.04 -15.58 -32.41
C ALA A 141 13.91 -14.33 -32.18
N THR A 142 14.88 -14.48 -31.26
CA THR A 142 16.22 -13.85 -31.28
C THR A 142 16.33 -12.32 -31.20
N SER A 143 16.71 -11.79 -30.03
CA SER A 143 17.76 -10.76 -29.97
C SER A 143 18.44 -10.74 -28.61
N GLN A 144 19.75 -11.01 -28.65
CA GLN A 144 20.62 -11.00 -27.50
C GLN A 144 20.85 -9.58 -26.97
N GLN A 145 21.04 -9.54 -25.67
CA GLN A 145 21.41 -8.45 -24.81
C GLN A 145 22.83 -7.96 -25.14
N VAL A 146 23.02 -6.67 -25.42
CA VAL A 146 24.31 -5.97 -25.21
C VAL A 146 24.00 -4.58 -24.66
N CYS A 147 24.20 -4.41 -23.36
CA CYS A 147 24.21 -3.09 -22.72
C CYS A 147 25.61 -2.47 -22.91
N PRO A 148 25.76 -1.24 -23.42
CA PRO A 148 27.04 -0.55 -23.38
C PRO A 148 27.37 -0.11 -21.95
N GLY A 149 28.53 -0.51 -21.45
CA GLY A 149 29.07 -0.08 -20.15
C GLY A 149 29.50 1.39 -20.14
N PRO A 150 29.68 1.99 -18.95
CA PRO A 150 30.03 3.40 -18.81
C PRO A 150 31.47 3.71 -19.28
N PRO A 151 31.73 4.91 -19.85
CA PRO A 151 33.05 5.30 -20.33
C PRO A 151 34.03 5.60 -19.17
N PRO A 152 35.34 5.32 -19.33
CA PRO A 152 36.36 5.58 -18.32
C PRO A 152 36.70 7.08 -18.19
N PRO A 153 37.16 7.54 -17.01
CA PRO A 153 37.50 8.94 -16.78
C PRO A 153 38.81 9.34 -17.49
N MET A 154 38.79 10.52 -18.11
CA MET A 154 39.95 11.09 -18.82
C MET A 154 41.05 11.51 -17.84
N ARG A 155 42.29 11.07 -18.12
CA ARG A 155 43.48 11.39 -17.35
C ARG A 155 43.99 12.76 -17.80
N THR A 156 43.95 13.76 -16.92
CA THR A 156 44.64 15.03 -17.10
C THR A 156 46.13 14.84 -16.83
N THR A 157 46.98 15.20 -17.79
CA THR A 157 48.41 15.48 -17.60
C THR A 157 48.63 16.97 -17.82
#